data_AF-A0A3M1IRW8-F1
#
_entry.id   AF-A0A3M1IRW8-F1
#
_cell.length_a   1.000
_cell.length_b   1.000
_cell.length_c   1.000
_cell.angle_alpha   90.00
_cell.angle_beta   90.00
_cell.angle_gamma   90.00
#
_symmetry.space_group_name_H-M   'P 1'
#
loop_
_entity.id
_entity.type
_entity.pdbx_description
1 polymer ?
#
loop_
_entity_poly.entity_id
_entity_poly.type
_entity_poly.pdbx_seq_one_letter_code
_entity_poly.pdbx_strand_id
1 'polypeptide(L)'
;LALVVAAGSQLLPPWFNGSLAYGPPLAAMILVGGVLKARRHHAGNWILAAAGIFALSLTLRTLDGGAGCFVIPDGAGEPQFTIGTHPLWHLLNAVTLYLLLRAGVEDLGR
;
A
#
# COMPACT_ATOMS: atom_id res chain seq x y z
N LEU A 1 0.32 -9.23 18.00
CA LEU A 1 0.63 -9.11 16.56
C LEU A 1 1.20 -7.72 16.20
N ALA A 2 0.51 -6.62 16.52
CA ALA A 2 1.00 -5.24 16.25
C ALA A 2 2.37 -4.91 16.89
N LEU A 3 2.61 -5.37 18.13
CA LEU A 3 3.90 -5.20 18.82
C LEU A 3 5.07 -5.95 18.16
N VAL A 4 4.80 -7.11 17.55
CA VAL A 4 5.85 -7.90 16.85
C VAL A 4 6.21 -7.26 15.51
N VAL A 5 5.22 -6.72 14.81
CA VAL A 5 5.43 -6.00 13.54
C VAL A 5 6.15 -4.67 13.76
N ALA A 6 5.81 -3.93 14.83
CA ALA A 6 6.46 -2.67 15.20
C ALA A 6 7.91 -2.88 15.73
N ALA A 7 8.17 -3.98 16.43
CA ALA A 7 9.53 -4.34 16.85
C ALA A 7 10.40 -4.79 15.66
N GLY A 8 9.81 -5.49 14.68
CA GLY A 8 10.53 -5.93 13.47
C GLY A 8 10.92 -4.80 12.53
N SER A 9 10.15 -3.70 12.47
CA SER A 9 10.48 -2.55 11.62
C SER A 9 11.64 -1.69 12.13
N GLN A 10 11.96 -1.76 13.43
CA GLN A 10 13.09 -1.07 14.06
C GLN A 10 14.43 -1.79 13.85
N LEU A 11 14.39 -3.09 13.52
CA LEU A 11 15.56 -3.95 13.32
C LEU A 11 16.03 -4.01 11.85
N LEU A 12 15.29 -3.39 10.94
CA LEU A 12 15.55 -3.43 9.49
C LEU A 12 16.10 -2.10 8.99
N PRO A 13 16.87 -2.12 7.88
CA PRO A 13 17.46 -0.90 7.32
C PRO A 13 16.38 0.18 7.07
N PRO A 14 16.65 1.46 7.39
CA PRO A 14 15.67 2.55 7.29
C PRO A 14 15.01 2.71 5.91
N TRP A 15 15.66 2.18 4.89
CA TRP A 15 15.25 2.07 3.48
C TRP A 15 13.90 1.38 3.28
N PHE A 16 13.50 0.45 4.16
CA PHE A 16 12.18 -0.21 4.06
C PHE A 16 11.02 0.64 4.58
N ASN A 17 11.30 1.73 5.29
CA ASN A 17 10.32 2.73 5.75
C ASN A 17 9.00 2.17 6.31
N GLY A 18 9.05 1.03 7.02
CA GLY A 18 7.88 0.36 7.59
C GLY A 18 6.98 -0.41 6.60
N SER A 19 7.35 -0.51 5.31
CA SER A 19 6.57 -1.20 4.27
C SER A 19 6.37 -2.70 4.53
N LEU A 20 7.23 -3.32 5.34
CA LEU A 20 7.16 -4.75 5.67
C LEU A 20 5.88 -5.15 6.42
N ALA A 21 5.29 -4.22 7.19
CA ALA A 21 4.04 -4.43 7.89
C ALA A 21 2.86 -4.72 6.94
N TYR A 22 2.99 -4.35 5.66
CA TYR A 22 1.96 -4.50 4.64
C TYR A 22 2.10 -5.80 3.81
N GLY A 23 3.13 -6.61 4.07
CA GLY A 23 3.29 -7.92 3.46
C GLY A 23 2.09 -8.86 3.70
N PRO A 24 1.62 -9.04 4.95
CA PRO A 24 0.49 -9.92 5.22
C PRO A 24 -0.83 -9.50 4.54
N PRO A 25 -1.25 -8.21 4.57
CA PRO A 25 -2.41 -7.76 3.80
C PRO A 25 -2.30 -8.02 2.28
N LEU A 26 -1.14 -7.76 1.68
CA LEU A 26 -0.93 -8.00 0.25
C LEU A 26 -1.04 -9.50 -0.08
N ALA A 27 -0.39 -10.34 0.73
CA ALA A 27 -0.47 -11.80 0.59
C ALA A 27 -1.91 -12.31 0.72
N ALA A 28 -2.67 -11.80 1.69
CA ALA A 28 -4.07 -12.15 1.87
C ALA A 28 -4.91 -11.80 0.64
N MET A 29 -4.75 -10.60 0.06
CA MET A 29 -5.48 -10.22 -1.15
C MET A 29 -5.13 -11.10 -2.35
N ILE A 30 -3.84 -11.43 -2.55
CA ILE A 30 -3.42 -12.31 -3.64
C ILE A 30 -4.01 -13.72 -3.47
N LEU A 31 -3.89 -14.30 -2.28
CA LEU A 31 -4.35 -15.67 -2.01
C LEU A 31 -5.87 -15.76 -2.08
N VAL A 32 -6.60 -14.90 -1.38
CA VAL A 32 -8.07 -14.90 -1.35
C VAL A 32 -8.63 -14.56 -2.73
N GLY A 33 -8.11 -13.51 -3.38
CA GLY A 33 -8.51 -13.15 -4.73
C GLY A 33 -8.25 -14.25 -5.75
N GLY A 34 -7.10 -14.94 -5.64
CA GLY A 34 -6.74 -16.07 -6.48
C GLY A 34 -7.67 -17.27 -6.29
N VAL A 35 -7.96 -17.65 -5.05
CA VAL A 35 -8.90 -18.75 -4.74
C VAL A 35 -10.31 -18.43 -5.26
N LEU A 36 -10.80 -17.21 -5.05
CA LEU A 36 -12.11 -16.78 -5.53
C LEU A 36 -12.17 -16.76 -7.06
N LYS A 37 -11.12 -16.27 -7.73
CA LYS A 37 -11.03 -16.30 -9.20
C LYS A 37 -11.00 -17.73 -9.74
N ALA A 38 -10.28 -18.65 -9.11
CA ALA A 38 -10.25 -20.06 -9.48
C ALA A 38 -11.64 -20.72 -9.34
N ARG A 39 -12.41 -20.30 -8.34
CA ARG A 39 -13.81 -20.71 -8.14
C ARG A 39 -14.81 -19.95 -9.02
N ARG A 40 -14.34 -19.12 -9.97
CA ARG A 40 -15.15 -18.25 -10.85
C ARG A 40 -16.05 -17.27 -10.09
N HIS A 41 -15.67 -16.91 -8.87
CA HIS A 41 -16.38 -15.96 -8.05
C HIS A 41 -16.05 -14.52 -8.46
N HIS A 42 -17.08 -13.70 -8.67
CA HIS A 42 -16.94 -12.34 -9.19
C HIS A 42 -16.04 -11.44 -8.32
N ALA A 43 -16.12 -11.60 -6.98
CA ALA A 43 -15.31 -10.82 -6.03
C ALA A 43 -13.80 -11.03 -6.20
N GLY A 44 -13.36 -12.15 -6.82
CA GLY A 44 -11.95 -12.43 -7.04
C GLY A 44 -11.26 -11.40 -7.92
N ASN A 45 -11.94 -10.88 -8.96
CA ASN A 45 -11.35 -9.87 -9.84
C ASN A 45 -11.12 -8.54 -9.12
N TRP A 46 -12.09 -8.13 -8.28
CA TRP A 46 -11.98 -6.91 -7.48
C TRP A 46 -10.86 -6.98 -6.45
N ILE A 47 -10.74 -8.11 -5.75
CA ILE A 47 -9.70 -8.31 -4.73
C ILE A 47 -8.30 -8.36 -5.38
N LEU A 48 -8.15 -8.99 -6.54
CA LEU A 48 -6.88 -9.00 -7.27
C LEU A 48 -6.52 -7.61 -7.84
N ALA A 49 -7.49 -6.84 -8.30
CA ALA A 49 -7.27 -5.45 -8.70
C ALA A 49 -6.82 -4.61 -7.49
N ALA A 50 -7.46 -4.79 -6.33
CA ALA A 50 -7.06 -4.13 -5.08
C ALA A 50 -5.62 -4.50 -4.69
N ALA A 51 -5.21 -5.76 -4.86
CA ALA A 51 -3.83 -6.22 -4.62
C ALA A 51 -2.82 -5.50 -5.52
N GLY A 52 -3.13 -5.34 -6.82
CA GLY A 52 -2.27 -4.63 -7.76
C GLY A 52 -2.09 -3.14 -7.42
N ILE A 53 -3.19 -2.45 -7.09
CA ILE A 53 -3.15 -1.06 -6.64
C ILE A 53 -2.38 -0.91 -5.33
N PHE A 54 -2.57 -1.85 -4.40
CA PHE A 54 -1.88 -1.84 -3.12
C PHE A 54 -0.38 -2.10 -3.28
N ALA A 55 0.02 -2.99 -4.18
CA ALA A 55 1.44 -3.20 -4.51
C ALA A 55 2.08 -1.93 -5.08
N LEU A 56 1.39 -1.22 -6.00
CA LEU A 56 1.85 0.07 -6.51
C LEU A 56 1.98 1.12 -5.39
N SER A 57 1.02 1.14 -4.47
CA SER A 57 1.07 1.98 -3.27
C SER A 57 2.33 1.73 -2.44
N LEU A 58 2.66 0.47 -2.16
CA LEU A 58 3.87 0.11 -1.40
C LEU A 58 5.17 0.47 -2.13
N THR A 59 5.19 0.38 -3.47
CA THR A 59 6.33 0.85 -4.27
C THR A 59 6.56 2.35 -4.06
N LEU A 60 5.51 3.17 -4.17
CA LEU A 60 5.61 4.61 -3.91
C LEU A 60 6.06 4.89 -2.48
N ARG A 61 5.50 4.20 -1.49
CA ARG A 61 5.89 4.34 -0.07
C ARG A 61 7.37 4.07 0.17
N THR A 62 7.93 3.11 -0.56
CA THR A 62 9.34 2.73 -0.47
C THR A 62 10.23 3.76 -1.17
N LEU A 63 9.80 4.29 -2.32
CA LEU A 63 10.52 5.35 -3.05
C LEU A 63 10.51 6.69 -2.29
N ASP A 64 9.46 6.98 -1.52
CA ASP A 64 9.29 8.20 -0.71
C ASP A 64 10.44 8.42 0.29
N GLY A 65 10.99 7.34 0.87
CA GLY A 65 12.08 7.41 1.85
C GLY A 65 13.48 7.62 1.26
N GLY A 66 13.62 7.62 -0.07
CA GLY A 66 14.90 7.75 -0.75
C GLY A 66 14.86 8.78 -1.88
N ALA A 67 14.52 8.33 -3.10
CA ALA A 67 14.63 9.11 -4.33
C ALA A 67 13.38 9.96 -4.67
N GLY A 68 12.26 9.74 -3.98
CA GLY A 68 10.98 10.41 -4.27
C GLY A 68 10.78 11.73 -3.53
N CYS A 69 11.73 12.15 -2.69
CA CYS A 69 11.63 13.32 -1.84
C CYS A 69 12.36 14.51 -2.48
N PHE A 70 11.62 15.47 -3.03
CA PHE A 70 12.18 16.73 -3.52
C PHE A 70 12.23 17.75 -2.37
N VAL A 71 13.44 18.10 -1.98
CA VAL A 71 13.72 19.19 -1.05
C VAL A 71 14.00 20.44 -1.87
N ILE A 72 13.18 21.47 -1.70
CA ILE A 72 13.43 22.81 -2.25
C ILE A 72 14.15 23.61 -1.16
N PRO A 73 15.43 23.93 -1.31
CA PRO A 73 16.13 24.79 -0.36
C PRO A 73 15.65 26.24 -0.51
N ASP A 74 15.63 26.98 0.59
CA ASP A 74 15.54 28.43 0.56
C ASP A 74 16.88 29.05 0.08
N GLY A 75 16.91 30.36 -0.08
CA GLY A 75 18.13 31.09 -0.47
C GLY A 75 19.29 31.01 0.54
N ALA A 76 19.06 30.46 1.74
CA ALA A 76 20.07 30.21 2.77
C ALA A 76 20.54 28.75 2.81
N GLY A 77 19.95 27.86 1.99
CA GLY A 77 20.27 26.43 1.91
C GLY A 77 19.46 25.55 2.86
N GLU A 78 18.50 26.09 3.61
CA GLU A 78 17.62 25.35 4.51
C GLU A 78 16.39 24.80 3.76
N PRO A 79 15.87 23.61 4.09
CA PRO A 79 14.71 23.05 3.40
C PRO A 79 13.46 23.91 3.63
N GLN A 80 13.03 24.62 2.59
CA GLN A 80 11.81 25.42 2.61
C GLN A 80 10.55 24.57 2.45
N PHE A 81 10.64 23.55 1.60
CA PHE A 81 9.51 22.70 1.27
C PHE A 81 9.96 21.31 0.84
N THR A 82 9.20 20.30 1.27
CA THR A 82 9.47 18.88 0.97
C THR A 82 8.23 18.28 0.33
N ILE A 83 8.32 17.95 -0.97
CA ILE A 83 7.27 17.19 -1.67
C ILE A 83 7.77 15.77 -1.92
N GLY A 84 6.97 14.80 -1.50
CA GLY A 84 7.21 13.38 -1.70
C GLY A 84 6.10 12.70 -2.50
N THR A 85 6.23 11.39 -2.66
CA THR A 85 5.17 10.52 -3.20
C THR A 85 4.12 10.16 -2.14
N HIS A 86 4.34 10.56 -0.89
CA HIS A 86 3.45 10.31 0.25
C HIS A 86 1.95 10.59 0.01
N PRO A 87 1.55 11.72 -0.62
CA PRO A 87 0.13 11.96 -0.89
C PRO A 87 -0.46 10.93 -1.86
N LEU A 88 0.31 10.49 -2.85
CA LEU A 88 -0.11 9.50 -3.83
C LEU A 88 -0.24 8.11 -3.21
N TRP A 89 0.62 7.78 -2.24
CA TRP A 89 0.47 6.57 -1.41
C TRP A 89 -0.88 6.54 -0.67
N HIS A 90 -1.29 7.64 -0.04
CA HIS A 90 -2.61 7.72 0.62
C HIS A 90 -3.76 7.55 -0.37
N LEU A 91 -3.69 8.20 -1.54
CA LEU A 91 -4.71 8.07 -2.57
C LEU A 91 -4.85 6.63 -3.08
N LEU A 92 -3.74 5.94 -3.35
CA LEU A 92 -3.81 4.54 -3.79
C LEU A 92 -4.35 3.61 -2.69
N ASN A 93 -4.06 3.87 -1.41
CA ASN A 93 -4.69 3.13 -0.32
C ASN A 93 -6.20 3.35 -0.25
N ALA A 94 -6.67 4.58 -0.45
CA ALA A 94 -8.10 4.87 -0.52
C ALA A 94 -8.75 4.10 -1.68
N VAL A 95 -8.08 4.02 -2.85
CA VAL A 95 -8.55 3.20 -3.98
C VAL A 95 -8.56 1.71 -3.64
N THR A 96 -7.53 1.17 -2.98
CA THR A 96 -7.52 -0.22 -2.51
C THR A 96 -8.72 -0.52 -1.62
N LEU A 97 -8.99 0.33 -0.61
CA LEU A 97 -10.13 0.15 0.29
C LEU A 97 -11.47 0.24 -0.45
N TYR A 98 -11.60 1.17 -1.38
CA TYR A 98 -12.79 1.29 -2.22
C TYR A 98 -13.05 0.01 -3.03
N LEU A 99 -12.02 -0.57 -3.65
CA LEU A 99 -12.16 -1.81 -4.43
C LEU A 99 -12.57 -3.00 -3.55
N LEU A 100 -12.01 -3.12 -2.34
CA LEU A 100 -12.37 -4.17 -1.39
C LEU A 100 -13.81 -4.01 -0.87
N LEU A 101 -14.23 -2.79 -0.55
CA LEU A 101 -15.60 -2.50 -0.15
C LEU A 101 -16.59 -2.82 -1.28
N ARG A 102 -16.27 -2.41 -2.51
CA ARG A 102 -17.08 -2.74 -3.68
C ARG A 102 -17.18 -4.25 -3.89
N ALA A 103 -16.09 -4.99 -3.72
CA ALA A 103 -16.11 -6.45 -3.78
C ALA A 103 -17.08 -7.06 -2.76
N GLY A 104 -17.10 -6.57 -1.52
CA GLY A 104 -18.00 -7.05 -0.48
C GLY A 104 -19.46 -6.66 -0.70
N VAL A 105 -19.71 -5.42 -1.15
CA VAL A 105 -21.08 -4.94 -1.42
C VAL A 105 -21.71 -5.66 -2.61
N GLU A 106 -20.95 -5.87 -3.70
CA GLU A 106 -21.42 -6.62 -4.86
C GLU A 106 -21.67 -8.10 -4.56
N ASP A 107 -21.00 -8.65 -3.55
CA ASP A 107 -21.19 -10.02 -3.08
C ASP A 107 -22.44 -10.15 -2.22
N LEU A 108 -22.63 -9.24 -1.25
CA LEU A 108 -23.82 -9.19 -0.39
C LEU A 108 -25.12 -8.94 -1.16
N GLY A 109 -25.05 -8.30 -2.33
CA GLY A 109 -26.20 -7.99 -3.17
C GLY A 109 -26.64 -9.12 -4.11
N ARG A 110 -25.97 -10.28 -4.10
CA ARG A 110 -26.31 -11.46 -4.91
C ARG A 110 -26.87 -12.59 -4.05
#